data_AF-A0A183PPL7-F1
#
_entry.id   AF-A0A183PPL7-F1
#
_cell.length_a   1.000
_cell.length_b   1.000
_cell.length_c   1.000
_cell.angle_alpha   90.00
_cell.angle_beta   90.00
_cell.angle_gamma   90.00
#
_symmetry.space_group_name_H-M   'P 1'
#
loop_
_entity.id
_entity.type
_entity.pdbx_description
1 polymer ?
#
loop_
_entity_poly.entity_id
_entity_poly.type
_entity_poly.pdbx_seq_one_letter_code
_entity_poly.pdbx_strand_id
1 'polypeptide(L)'
;IADLLWLNENQFSSCSDTVDRNNCEHNIAVWDIRFTKPISHQLYQERWGCNRLALKPKFHSNQNIRFAVQTQGDAIVEIYCKTMKNSTSSNRLSYHLEKRWRYEGHQIQAHPLGIAYNPSGNLLASGSWSSSGPVIWSAVHKIDSSSILMTPMKKLPGFRSSPKSMITDVAWIPNQYVSNGRDSIIAVQSNGTIIVYSSI
;
A
#
# COMPACT_ATOMS: atom_id res chain seq x y z
N ILE A 1 -16.87 0.40 4.45
CA ILE A 1 -15.64 -0.38 4.14
C ILE A 1 -15.34 -0.15 2.67
N ALA A 2 -14.20 0.47 2.37
CA ALA A 2 -13.77 0.78 1.01
C ALA A 2 -12.95 -0.36 0.40
N ASP A 3 -12.19 -1.10 1.22
CA ASP A 3 -11.37 -2.23 0.80
C ASP A 3 -11.12 -3.23 1.96
N LEU A 4 -10.76 -4.47 1.61
CA LEU A 4 -10.43 -5.56 2.53
C LEU A 4 -9.22 -6.35 2.01
N LEU A 5 -8.24 -6.57 2.88
CA LEU A 5 -6.99 -7.24 2.54
C LEU A 5 -6.64 -8.34 3.55
N TRP A 6 -6.50 -9.58 3.10
CA TRP A 6 -5.95 -10.65 3.93
C TRP A 6 -4.46 -10.42 4.24
N LEU A 7 -4.10 -10.55 5.51
CA LEU A 7 -2.74 -10.37 6.03
C LEU A 7 -2.04 -11.70 6.29
N ASN A 8 -2.82 -12.71 6.69
CA ASN A 8 -2.45 -14.12 6.86
C ASN A 8 -3.74 -14.95 6.88
N GLU A 9 -3.65 -16.25 7.15
CA GLU A 9 -4.80 -17.17 7.15
C GLU A 9 -5.92 -16.78 8.10
N ASN A 10 -5.60 -16.09 9.20
CA ASN A 10 -6.56 -15.76 10.26
C ASN A 10 -6.84 -14.26 10.39
N GLN A 11 -6.07 -13.40 9.72
CA GLN A 11 -6.14 -11.96 9.93
C GLN A 11 -6.34 -11.22 8.62
N PHE A 12 -7.20 -10.22 8.66
CA PHE A 12 -7.43 -9.31 7.54
C PHE A 12 -7.50 -7.87 8.04
N SER A 13 -7.16 -6.94 7.15
CA SER A 13 -7.30 -5.51 7.35
C SER A 13 -8.49 -5.00 6.55
N SER A 14 -9.20 -4.03 7.09
CA SER A 14 -10.25 -3.30 6.38
C SER A 14 -9.98 -1.80 6.47
N CYS A 15 -10.32 -1.05 5.43
CA CYS A 15 -10.26 0.41 5.46
C CYS A 15 -11.60 1.08 5.14
N SER A 16 -11.73 2.36 5.49
CA SER A 16 -12.89 3.19 5.19
C SER A 16 -12.48 4.54 4.61
N ASP A 17 -13.26 4.99 3.63
CA ASP A 17 -13.11 6.26 2.91
C ASP A 17 -13.98 7.38 3.53
N THR A 18 -14.80 7.04 4.53
CA THR A 18 -15.66 7.94 5.28
C THR A 18 -14.87 8.72 6.32
N VAL A 19 -14.81 10.04 6.17
CA VAL A 19 -14.28 10.94 7.20
C VAL A 19 -15.45 11.64 7.87
N ASP A 20 -15.71 11.33 9.13
CA ASP A 20 -16.69 12.05 9.94
C ASP A 20 -16.01 12.61 11.19
N ARG A 21 -16.22 13.91 11.44
CA ARG A 21 -15.62 14.65 12.57
C ARG A 21 -16.07 14.11 13.92
N ASN A 22 -17.25 13.50 13.97
CA ASN A 22 -17.83 12.92 15.17
C ASN A 22 -17.67 11.41 15.24
N ASN A 23 -17.08 10.80 14.21
CA ASN A 23 -16.92 9.36 14.16
C ASN A 23 -15.48 8.99 14.53
N CYS A 24 -15.35 8.24 15.63
CA CYS A 24 -14.10 7.57 15.99
C CYS A 24 -13.85 6.32 15.12
N GLU A 25 -14.66 6.10 14.08
CA GLU A 25 -14.55 4.92 13.26
C GLU A 25 -13.20 4.78 12.58
N HIS A 26 -12.84 3.51 12.44
CA HIS A 26 -11.51 3.07 12.13
C HIS A 26 -11.26 3.25 10.64
N ASN A 27 -10.54 4.31 10.25
CA ASN A 27 -10.03 4.45 8.88
C ASN A 27 -9.31 3.18 8.43
N ILE A 28 -8.63 2.51 9.38
CA ILE A 28 -8.01 1.20 9.20
C ILE A 28 -8.16 0.40 10.50
N ALA A 29 -8.65 -0.84 10.37
CA ALA A 29 -8.74 -1.82 11.44
C ALA A 29 -8.16 -3.16 10.99
N VAL A 30 -7.56 -3.90 11.92
CA VAL A 30 -7.10 -5.28 11.67
C VAL A 30 -7.90 -6.23 12.54
N TRP A 31 -8.39 -7.29 11.93
CA TRP A 31 -9.29 -8.27 12.50
C TRP A 31 -8.60 -9.63 12.58
N ASP A 32 -9.01 -10.45 13.55
CA ASP A 32 -8.73 -11.88 13.57
C ASP A 32 -10.06 -12.60 13.45
N ILE A 33 -10.21 -13.52 12.50
CA ILE A 33 -11.46 -14.27 12.32
C ILE A 33 -11.83 -15.13 13.54
N ARG A 34 -10.84 -15.42 14.40
CA ARG A 34 -11.05 -16.20 15.64
C ARG A 34 -11.68 -15.35 16.75
N PHE A 35 -11.70 -14.03 16.62
CA PHE A 35 -12.23 -13.11 17.61
C PHE A 35 -13.36 -12.26 17.04
N THR A 36 -14.31 -11.87 17.89
CA THR A 36 -15.45 -11.01 17.51
C THR A 36 -15.11 -9.51 17.59
N LYS A 37 -13.89 -9.19 18.01
CA LYS A 37 -13.36 -7.82 18.12
C LYS A 37 -12.06 -7.70 17.32
N PRO A 38 -11.75 -6.54 16.74
CA PRO A 38 -10.51 -6.37 16.00
C PRO A 38 -9.30 -6.36 16.95
N ILE A 39 -8.14 -6.74 16.40
CA ILE A 39 -6.86 -6.81 17.10
C ILE A 39 -6.28 -5.41 17.31
N SER A 40 -6.42 -4.55 16.31
CA SER A 40 -5.93 -3.17 16.37
C SER A 40 -6.94 -2.21 15.77
N HIS A 41 -7.22 -1.16 16.53
CA HIS A 41 -8.11 -0.07 16.15
C HIS A 41 -7.30 1.17 15.78
N GLN A 42 -7.85 1.96 14.85
CA GLN A 42 -7.47 3.36 14.65
C GLN A 42 -5.99 3.58 14.32
N LEU A 43 -5.45 2.73 13.43
CA LEU A 43 -4.05 2.81 13.00
C LEU A 43 -3.73 4.08 12.21
N TYR A 44 -4.76 4.74 11.66
CA TYR A 44 -4.65 5.98 10.90
C TYR A 44 -5.68 7.00 11.40
N GLN A 45 -5.18 8.14 11.92
CA GLN A 45 -5.97 9.20 12.57
C GLN A 45 -5.84 10.56 11.86
N GLU A 46 -5.38 10.57 10.61
CA GLU A 46 -5.25 11.82 9.87
C GLU A 46 -6.59 12.27 9.28
N ARG A 47 -6.58 13.43 8.62
CA ARG A 47 -7.77 14.09 8.07
C ARG A 47 -8.45 13.33 6.92
N TRP A 48 -7.78 12.36 6.31
CA TRP A 48 -8.20 11.74 5.05
C TRP A 48 -8.75 10.33 5.26
N GLY A 49 -9.71 9.92 4.43
CA GLY A 49 -10.17 8.54 4.39
C GLY A 49 -9.12 7.63 3.73
N CYS A 50 -9.31 6.32 3.79
CA CYS A 50 -8.47 5.30 3.17
C CYS A 50 -9.27 4.48 2.16
N ASN A 51 -8.72 4.29 0.96
CA ASN A 51 -9.47 3.77 -0.19
C ASN A 51 -9.03 2.38 -0.67
N ARG A 52 -7.72 2.06 -0.56
CA ARG A 52 -7.11 0.85 -1.10
C ARG A 52 -6.01 0.30 -0.21
N LEU A 53 -5.85 -1.02 -0.22
CA LEU A 53 -4.87 -1.75 0.56
C LEU A 53 -4.02 -2.65 -0.34
N ALA A 54 -2.72 -2.79 -0.04
CA ALA A 54 -1.85 -3.75 -0.73
C ALA A 54 -0.90 -4.46 0.24
N LEU A 55 -0.86 -5.79 0.20
CA LEU A 55 0.04 -6.59 1.03
C LEU A 55 1.45 -6.60 0.45
N LYS A 56 2.45 -6.32 1.30
CA LYS A 56 3.86 -6.47 0.93
C LYS A 56 4.25 -7.96 1.00
N PRO A 57 4.82 -8.54 -0.07
CA PRO A 57 5.23 -9.94 -0.05
C PRO A 57 6.18 -10.27 1.10
N LYS A 58 6.00 -11.47 1.67
CA LYS A 58 6.88 -12.04 2.70
C LYS A 58 7.69 -13.16 2.07
N PHE A 59 9.02 -13.05 2.12
CA PHE A 59 9.92 -14.12 1.64
C PHE A 59 10.34 -15.06 2.74
N HIS A 60 10.42 -14.55 3.97
CA HIS A 60 10.81 -15.32 5.14
C HIS A 60 9.70 -15.29 6.17
N SER A 61 9.44 -16.42 6.82
CA SER A 61 8.44 -16.55 7.90
C SER A 61 8.67 -15.53 9.02
N ASN A 62 9.94 -15.22 9.29
CA ASN A 62 10.39 -14.28 10.32
C ASN A 62 10.18 -12.80 9.96
N GLN A 63 9.80 -12.47 8.73
CA GLN A 63 9.48 -11.09 8.37
C GLN A 63 8.13 -10.67 8.96
N ASN A 64 8.08 -9.44 9.46
CA ASN A 64 6.84 -8.85 9.93
C ASN A 64 5.89 -8.59 8.75
N ILE A 65 4.59 -8.77 9.00
CA ILE A 65 3.54 -8.39 8.05
C ILE A 65 3.59 -6.88 7.84
N ARG A 66 3.53 -6.46 6.57
CA ARG A 66 3.45 -5.05 6.18
C ARG A 66 2.46 -4.89 5.05
N PHE A 67 1.72 -3.79 5.05
CA PHE A 67 0.81 -3.45 3.97
C PHE A 67 0.74 -1.94 3.76
N ALA A 68 0.56 -1.55 2.50
CA ALA A 68 0.36 -0.17 2.09
C ALA A 68 -1.13 0.18 2.15
N VAL A 69 -1.40 1.45 2.43
CA VAL A 69 -2.76 2.01 2.48
C VAL A 69 -2.76 3.32 1.71
N GLN A 70 -3.59 3.39 0.67
CA GLN A 70 -3.83 4.63 -0.08
C GLN A 70 -4.83 5.49 0.70
N THR A 71 -4.46 6.74 0.95
CA THR A 71 -5.27 7.73 1.66
C THR A 71 -5.86 8.71 0.66
N GLN A 72 -7.00 9.35 0.90
CA GLN A 72 -7.59 10.33 -0.02
C GLN A 72 -6.75 11.61 -0.20
N GLY A 73 -5.71 11.81 0.63
CA GLY A 73 -4.84 12.97 0.63
C GLY A 73 -3.62 12.85 -0.27
N ASP A 74 -3.73 12.17 -1.41
CA ASP A 74 -2.66 11.97 -2.40
C ASP A 74 -1.38 11.29 -1.86
N ALA A 75 -1.55 10.42 -0.85
CA ALA A 75 -0.44 9.71 -0.22
C ALA A 75 -0.74 8.22 -0.02
N ILE A 76 0.32 7.42 0.06
CA ILE A 76 0.25 6.04 0.55
C ILE A 76 1.08 5.96 1.82
N VAL A 77 0.57 5.29 2.84
CA VAL A 77 1.27 5.02 4.09
C VAL A 77 1.45 3.51 4.29
N GLU A 78 2.53 3.10 4.97
CA GLU A 78 2.72 1.69 5.35
C GLU A 78 2.37 1.44 6.82
N ILE A 79 1.66 0.34 7.04
CA ILE A 79 1.42 -0.26 8.36
C ILE A 79 2.30 -1.50 8.49
N TYR A 80 2.86 -1.68 9.68
CA TYR A 80 3.66 -2.85 10.01
C TYR A 80 3.20 -3.53 11.29
N CYS A 81 3.33 -4.85 11.29
CA CYS A 81 3.14 -5.66 12.47
C CYS A 81 4.44 -5.69 13.30
N LYS A 82 4.29 -5.64 14.61
CA LYS A 82 5.36 -5.89 15.58
C LYS A 82 4.93 -7.03 16.49
N THR A 83 5.75 -8.07 16.55
CA THR A 83 5.57 -9.15 17.53
C THR A 83 6.06 -8.67 18.89
N MET A 84 5.15 -8.56 19.85
CA MET A 84 5.47 -8.29 21.24
C MET A 84 5.71 -9.62 21.95
N LYS A 85 6.92 -9.77 22.51
CA LYS A 85 7.24 -10.86 23.43
C LYS A 85 6.74 -10.44 24.82
N ASN A 86 5.72 -11.11 25.32
CA ASN A 86 5.31 -10.96 26.71
C ASN A 86 6.00 -12.02 27.57
N SER A 87 6.09 -11.78 28.88
CA SER A 87 6.62 -12.75 29.86
C SER A 87 5.77 -14.02 29.98
N THR A 88 4.58 -14.04 29.38
CA THR A 88 3.71 -15.20 29.21
C THR A 88 3.83 -15.72 27.79
N SER A 89 3.81 -17.05 27.60
CA SER A 89 4.18 -17.81 26.39
C SER A 89 3.43 -17.51 25.09
N SER A 90 2.58 -16.49 25.02
CA SER A 90 1.85 -16.08 23.81
C SER A 90 2.48 -14.83 23.19
N ASN A 91 3.09 -14.99 22.01
CA ASN A 91 3.45 -13.85 21.16
C ASN A 91 2.18 -13.11 20.74
N ARG A 92 2.07 -11.80 21.05
CA ARG A 92 0.97 -10.95 20.57
C ARG A 92 1.44 -10.10 19.39
N LEU A 93 0.62 -10.04 18.35
CA LEU A 93 0.83 -9.16 17.20
C LEU A 93 0.19 -7.80 17.49
N SER A 94 0.93 -6.73 17.22
CA SER A 94 0.41 -5.36 17.29
C SER A 94 0.78 -4.59 16.04
N TYR A 95 -0.19 -3.93 15.43
CA TYR A 95 -0.02 -3.19 14.18
C TYR A 95 0.20 -1.71 14.45
N HIS A 96 1.09 -1.10 13.69
CA HIS A 96 1.49 0.31 13.86
C HIS A 96 1.67 0.97 12.50
N LEU A 97 1.26 2.23 12.40
CA LEU A 97 1.58 3.11 11.29
C LEU A 97 3.03 3.60 11.41
N GLU A 98 3.84 3.41 10.38
CA GLU A 98 5.15 4.03 10.31
C GLU A 98 5.06 5.34 9.54
N LYS A 99 5.15 6.46 10.26
CA LYS A 99 4.99 7.79 9.65
C LYS A 99 6.04 8.06 8.57
N ARG A 100 7.23 7.42 8.65
CA ARG A 100 8.36 7.62 7.71
C ARG A 100 8.16 6.94 6.38
N TRP A 101 7.34 5.90 6.32
CA TRP A 101 7.14 5.12 5.11
C TRP A 101 5.95 5.67 4.34
N ARG A 102 6.15 6.87 3.77
CA ARG A 102 5.18 7.59 2.96
C ARG A 102 5.57 7.60 1.50
N TYR A 103 4.60 7.37 0.64
CA TYR A 103 4.74 7.49 -0.81
C TYR A 103 3.90 8.65 -1.28
N GLU A 104 4.56 9.71 -1.74
CA GLU A 104 3.92 10.97 -2.12
C GLU A 104 4.12 11.26 -3.61
N GLY A 105 3.33 12.20 -4.13
CA GLY A 105 3.44 12.69 -5.50
C GLY A 105 2.71 11.84 -6.54
N HIS A 106 1.83 10.92 -6.13
CA HIS A 106 0.74 10.49 -7.01
C HIS A 106 -0.44 11.44 -6.84
N GLN A 107 -1.32 11.52 -7.83
CA GLN A 107 -2.57 12.28 -7.71
C GLN A 107 -3.73 11.29 -7.85
N ILE A 108 -4.58 11.19 -6.84
CA ILE A 108 -5.74 10.28 -6.80
C ILE A 108 -7.03 11.08 -6.84
N GLN A 109 -7.04 12.33 -6.34
CA GLN A 109 -8.26 13.14 -6.25
C GLN A 109 -9.41 12.37 -5.57
N ALA A 110 -9.11 11.70 -4.45
CA ALA A 110 -10.02 10.81 -3.72
C ALA A 110 -10.58 9.60 -4.49
N HIS A 111 -10.11 9.32 -5.70
CA HIS A 111 -10.50 8.11 -6.44
C HIS A 111 -9.80 6.88 -5.85
N PRO A 112 -10.46 5.72 -5.79
CA PRO A 112 -9.88 4.51 -5.19
C PRO A 112 -9.04 3.75 -6.22
N LEU A 113 -7.87 4.30 -6.56
CA LEU A 113 -7.00 3.80 -7.62
C LEU A 113 -6.15 2.63 -7.11
N GLY A 114 -6.00 1.59 -7.92
CA GLY A 114 -5.26 0.39 -7.55
C GLY A 114 -3.82 0.67 -7.11
N ILE A 115 -3.37 -0.11 -6.13
CA ILE A 115 -1.97 -0.11 -5.63
C ILE A 115 -1.48 -1.54 -5.53
N ALA A 116 -0.21 -1.79 -5.87
CA ALA A 116 0.35 -3.13 -5.85
C ALA A 116 1.85 -3.13 -5.60
N TYR A 117 2.32 -4.03 -4.73
CA TYR A 117 3.74 -4.35 -4.62
C TYR A 117 4.17 -5.28 -5.74
N ASN A 118 5.40 -5.10 -6.22
CA ASN A 118 5.99 -6.09 -7.11
C ASN A 118 6.31 -7.39 -6.36
N PRO A 119 6.56 -8.51 -7.06
CA PRO A 119 6.79 -9.80 -6.43
C PRO A 119 7.94 -9.83 -5.44
N SER A 120 8.97 -8.98 -5.62
CA SER A 120 10.09 -8.84 -4.67
C SER A 120 9.82 -7.88 -3.50
N GLY A 121 8.70 -7.16 -3.50
CA GLY A 121 8.31 -6.19 -2.46
C GLY A 121 9.18 -4.94 -2.40
N ASN A 122 10.08 -4.74 -3.36
CA ASN A 122 11.01 -3.61 -3.42
C ASN A 122 10.46 -2.43 -4.20
N LEU A 123 9.38 -2.63 -4.97
CA LEU A 123 8.68 -1.59 -5.71
C LEU A 123 7.21 -1.58 -5.30
N LEU A 124 6.66 -0.38 -5.19
CA LEU A 124 5.24 -0.15 -5.05
C LEU A 124 4.76 0.64 -6.26
N ALA A 125 3.65 0.22 -6.85
CA ALA A 125 2.98 0.93 -7.92
C ALA A 125 1.62 1.44 -7.47
N SER A 126 1.17 2.53 -8.09
CA SER A 126 -0.15 3.12 -7.92
C SER A 126 -0.69 3.56 -9.27
N GLY A 127 -2.01 3.43 -9.42
CA GLY A 127 -2.76 4.23 -10.37
C GLY A 127 -2.66 5.72 -10.06
N SER A 128 -3.11 6.54 -11.01
CA SER A 128 -3.02 7.99 -10.93
C SER A 128 -4.10 8.62 -11.80
N TRP A 129 -4.75 9.65 -11.26
CA TRP A 129 -5.79 10.43 -11.91
C TRP A 129 -5.24 11.26 -13.08
N SER A 130 -4.06 11.84 -12.90
CA SER A 130 -3.54 12.88 -13.80
C SER A 130 -2.47 12.42 -14.78
N SER A 131 -1.85 11.27 -14.51
CA SER A 131 -0.79 10.73 -15.36
C SER A 131 -1.32 9.62 -16.27
N SER A 132 -0.81 9.59 -17.49
CA SER A 132 -1.13 8.57 -18.48
C SER A 132 -0.48 7.21 -18.21
N GLY A 133 0.27 7.07 -17.12
CA GLY A 133 0.95 5.85 -16.71
C GLY A 133 1.03 5.74 -15.19
N PRO A 134 1.32 4.54 -14.67
CA PRO A 134 1.34 4.29 -13.24
C PRO A 134 2.51 5.02 -12.57
N VAL A 135 2.33 5.35 -11.29
CA VAL A 135 3.37 5.93 -10.45
C VAL A 135 4.08 4.81 -9.71
N ILE A 136 5.41 4.81 -9.71
CA ILE A 136 6.22 3.78 -9.07
C ILE A 136 7.17 4.42 -8.06
N TRP A 137 7.36 3.76 -6.92
CA TRP A 137 8.33 4.12 -5.90
C TRP A 137 9.21 2.93 -5.53
N SER A 138 10.42 3.24 -5.06
CA SER A 138 11.21 2.28 -4.29
C SER A 138 10.59 2.10 -2.91
N ALA A 139 10.26 0.85 -2.56
CA ALA A 139 9.72 0.43 -1.28
C ALA A 139 10.80 -0.20 -0.36
N VAL A 140 12.08 0.01 -0.69
CA VAL A 140 13.22 -0.45 0.12
C VAL A 140 13.44 0.54 1.26
N HIS A 141 13.23 0.09 2.49
CA HIS A 141 13.46 0.91 3.67
C HIS A 141 14.95 0.90 4.00
N LYS A 142 15.62 2.02 3.81
CA LYS A 142 16.95 2.25 4.39
C LYS A 142 16.76 2.76 5.80
N ILE A 143 17.29 2.03 6.77
CA ILE A 143 17.40 2.52 8.15
C ILE A 143 18.65 3.40 8.18
N ASP A 144 18.54 4.64 7.70
CA ASP A 144 19.57 5.63 7.99
C ASP A 144 19.30 6.17 9.39
N SER A 145 20.03 5.63 10.37
CA SER A 145 19.97 5.99 11.78
C SER A 145 20.26 7.48 12.06
N SER A 146 20.75 8.21 11.07
CA SER A 146 21.13 9.63 11.15
C SER A 146 20.05 10.61 10.67
N SER A 147 19.01 10.14 9.97
CA SER A 147 17.99 11.03 9.39
C SER A 147 16.82 11.25 10.35
N ILE A 148 16.81 12.42 11.00
CA ILE A 148 15.69 12.89 11.84
C ILE A 148 14.53 13.38 10.96
N LEU A 149 14.81 13.70 9.69
CA LEU A 149 13.84 14.23 8.74
C LEU A 149 12.97 13.14 8.13
N MET A 150 11.66 13.36 8.17
CA MET A 150 10.66 12.57 7.48
C MET A 150 10.81 12.76 5.98
N THR A 151 11.57 11.88 5.31
CA THR A 151 11.70 11.92 3.84
C THR A 151 10.77 10.90 3.21
N PRO A 152 9.96 11.30 2.21
CA PRO A 152 9.10 10.36 1.50
C PRO A 152 9.95 9.37 0.70
N MET A 153 9.36 8.21 0.43
CA MET A 153 9.95 7.16 -0.39
C MET A 153 10.26 7.67 -1.79
N LYS A 154 11.38 7.22 -2.35
CA LYS A 154 11.89 7.69 -3.64
C LYS A 154 10.95 7.27 -4.78
N LYS A 155 10.25 8.26 -5.36
CA LYS A 155 9.51 8.10 -6.63
C LYS A 155 10.50 7.86 -7.78
N LEU A 156 10.19 6.89 -8.63
CA LEU A 156 10.98 6.55 -9.81
C LEU A 156 10.55 7.39 -11.03
N PRO A 157 11.41 7.53 -12.05
CA PRO A 157 11.05 8.19 -13.30
C PRO A 157 9.77 7.56 -13.89
N GLY A 158 8.82 8.41 -14.28
CA GLY A 158 7.55 7.96 -14.85
C GLY A 158 7.66 7.51 -16.31
N PHE A 159 6.62 6.83 -16.77
CA PHE A 159 6.48 6.43 -18.18
C PHE A 159 6.17 7.62 -19.08
N ARG A 160 6.66 7.60 -20.33
CA ARG A 160 6.39 8.66 -21.32
C ARG A 160 4.90 8.71 -21.66
N SER A 161 4.33 9.92 -21.73
CA SER A 161 2.88 10.13 -21.82
C SER A 161 2.34 10.31 -23.25
N SER A 162 1.18 9.71 -23.53
CA SER A 162 0.19 10.14 -24.55
C SER A 162 -1.19 10.32 -23.83
N PRO A 163 -2.32 10.66 -24.49
CA PRO A 163 -3.36 11.54 -23.93
C PRO A 163 -3.88 11.14 -22.53
N LYS A 164 -4.23 12.17 -21.74
CA LYS A 164 -4.67 12.09 -20.33
C LYS A 164 -5.82 11.09 -20.15
N SER A 165 -5.48 9.86 -19.77
CA SER A 165 -6.41 8.89 -19.23
C SER A 165 -5.94 8.52 -17.84
N MET A 166 -6.85 8.55 -16.87
CA MET A 166 -6.59 8.07 -15.52
C MET A 166 -6.20 6.60 -15.57
N ILE A 167 -5.25 6.21 -14.74
CA ILE A 167 -4.94 4.81 -14.43
C ILE A 167 -5.77 4.40 -13.22
N THR A 168 -6.74 3.52 -13.45
CA THR A 168 -7.70 3.05 -12.43
C THR A 168 -7.16 1.91 -11.59
N ASP A 169 -6.36 1.03 -12.19
CA ASP A 169 -5.81 -0.14 -11.53
C ASP A 169 -4.44 -0.53 -12.09
N VAL A 170 -3.65 -1.25 -11.28
CA VAL A 170 -2.30 -1.69 -11.63
C VAL A 170 -2.02 -3.09 -11.10
N ALA A 171 -1.29 -3.88 -11.87
CA ALA A 171 -0.82 -5.20 -11.46
C ALA A 171 0.60 -5.46 -11.97
N TRP A 172 1.43 -6.12 -11.15
CA TRP A 172 2.77 -6.50 -11.56
C TRP A 172 2.76 -7.84 -12.28
N ILE A 173 3.49 -7.91 -13.40
CA ILE A 173 3.85 -9.16 -14.07
C ILE A 173 5.22 -9.56 -13.54
N PRO A 174 5.33 -10.72 -12.85
CA PRO A 174 6.61 -11.23 -12.39
C PRO A 174 7.58 -11.44 -13.54
N ASN A 175 8.85 -11.08 -13.32
CA ASN A 175 9.93 -11.21 -14.30
C ASN A 175 10.02 -12.58 -14.98
N GLN A 176 9.67 -13.67 -14.30
CA GLN A 176 9.66 -15.03 -14.85
C GLN A 176 8.70 -15.21 -16.04
N TYR A 177 7.73 -14.32 -16.20
CA TYR A 177 6.77 -14.31 -17.31
C TYR A 177 7.08 -13.22 -18.35
N VAL A 178 8.20 -12.50 -18.22
CA VAL A 178 8.59 -11.43 -19.14
C VAL A 178 9.93 -11.75 -19.78
N SER A 179 9.99 -11.70 -21.11
CA SER A 179 11.19 -12.06 -21.89
C SER A 179 12.43 -11.20 -21.60
N ASN A 180 12.25 -9.99 -21.07
CA ASN A 180 13.35 -9.09 -20.71
C ASN A 180 13.96 -9.38 -19.33
N GLY A 181 13.44 -10.36 -18.58
CA GLY A 181 13.91 -10.73 -17.25
C GLY A 181 13.66 -9.69 -16.15
N ARG A 182 12.80 -8.69 -16.40
CA ARG A 182 12.45 -7.63 -15.45
C ARG A 182 10.96 -7.63 -15.16
N ASP A 183 10.60 -7.23 -13.94
CA ASP A 183 9.20 -7.03 -13.58
C ASP A 183 8.59 -5.98 -14.51
N SER A 184 7.41 -6.28 -15.04
CA SER A 184 6.62 -5.35 -15.87
C SER A 184 5.33 -5.01 -15.16
N ILE A 185 4.65 -3.95 -15.58
CA ILE A 185 3.41 -3.51 -14.96
C ILE A 185 2.29 -3.44 -15.99
N ILE A 186 1.15 -4.02 -15.66
CA ILE A 186 -0.11 -3.83 -16.37
C ILE A 186 -0.83 -2.68 -15.69
N ALA A 187 -1.33 -1.74 -16.47
CA ALA A 187 -2.18 -0.67 -15.97
C ALA A 187 -3.48 -0.62 -16.77
N VAL A 188 -4.58 -0.45 -16.06
CA VAL A 188 -5.91 -0.26 -16.65
C VAL A 188 -6.20 1.23 -16.70
N GLN A 189 -6.57 1.71 -17.88
CA GLN A 189 -7.00 3.09 -18.09
C GLN A 189 -8.51 3.24 -17.91
N SER A 190 -8.97 4.43 -17.54
CA SER A 190 -10.39 4.77 -17.37
C SER A 190 -11.24 4.60 -18.64
N ASN A 191 -10.62 4.55 -19.82
CA ASN A 191 -11.27 4.27 -21.10
C ASN A 191 -11.37 2.75 -21.42
N GLY A 192 -10.97 1.88 -20.50
CA GLY A 192 -10.96 0.42 -20.68
C GLY A 192 -9.70 -0.13 -21.36
N THR A 193 -8.75 0.73 -21.77
CA THR A 193 -7.49 0.27 -22.39
C THR A 193 -6.59 -0.37 -21.33
N ILE A 194 -6.00 -1.51 -21.67
CA ILE A 194 -4.99 -2.17 -20.85
C ILE A 194 -3.63 -1.93 -21.50
N ILE A 195 -2.70 -1.36 -20.77
CA ILE A 195 -1.34 -1.08 -21.25
C ILE A 195 -0.35 -1.87 -20.41
N VAL A 196 0.57 -2.56 -21.08
CA VAL A 196 1.72 -3.19 -20.46
C VAL A 196 2.92 -2.25 -20.58
N TYR A 197 3.46 -1.84 -19.44
CA TYR A 197 4.69 -1.08 -19.38
C TYR A 197 5.84 -2.02 -19.03
N SER A 198 6.76 -2.17 -19.98
CA SER A 198 8.02 -2.86 -19.75
C SER A 198 8.94 -2.01 -18.87
N SER A 199 9.60 -2.67 -17.91
CA SER A 199 10.45 -2.16 -16.82
C SER A 199 11.09 -0.77 -16.97
N ILE A 200 11.17 -0.08 -15.82
CA ILE A 200 12.15 0.97 -15.49
C ILE A 200 13.53 0.34 -15.23
#